data_AF-A0A933BS64-F1
#
_entry.id   AF-A0A933BS64-F1
#
_cell.length_a   1.000
_cell.length_b   1.000
_cell.length_c   1.000
_cell.angle_alpha   90.00
_cell.angle_beta   90.00
_cell.angle_gamma   90.00
#
_symmetry.space_group_name_H-M   'P 1'
#
loop_
_entity.id
_entity.type
_entity.pdbx_description
1 polymer ?
#
loop_
_entity_poly.entity_id
_entity_poly.type
_entity_poly.pdbx_seq_one_letter_code
_entity_poly.pdbx_strand_id
1 'polypeptide(L)'
;MNEQLYLGLGYLGAGLGAGMVVIGATLAIAKAVAAAVEGTARQPEADAKIKSNMQLFIFLIEGLGIIGLGVTYVIALNLGLKAIPTSATAAPPAATAQAHH
;
A
#
# COMPACT_ATOMS: atom_id res chain seq x y z
N MET A 1 0.86 -25.14 7.61
CA MET A 1 0.11 -24.18 6.78
C MET A 1 0.59 -24.33 5.35
N ASN A 2 -0.31 -24.48 4.38
CA ASN A 2 0.11 -24.65 2.97
C ASN A 2 0.77 -23.36 2.47
N GLU A 3 1.89 -23.48 1.76
CA GLU A 3 2.69 -22.34 1.26
C GLU A 3 1.87 -21.41 0.35
N GLN A 4 1.04 -22.01 -0.51
CA GLN A 4 0.09 -21.30 -1.37
C GLN A 4 -0.92 -20.47 -0.57
N LEU A 5 -1.36 -21.00 0.58
CA LEU A 5 -2.29 -20.27 1.46
C LEU A 5 -1.59 -19.07 2.11
N TYR A 6 -0.33 -19.21 2.53
CA TYR A 6 0.44 -18.10 3.10
C TYR A 6 0.61 -16.94 2.11
N LEU A 7 1.01 -17.24 0.88
CA LEU A 7 1.14 -16.25 -0.19
C LEU A 7 -0.22 -15.61 -0.55
N GLY A 8 -1.27 -16.43 -0.64
CA GLY A 8 -2.63 -15.94 -0.90
C GLY A 8 -3.14 -14.95 0.16
N LEU A 9 -2.86 -15.20 1.43
CA LEU A 9 -3.20 -14.27 2.52
C LEU A 9 -2.41 -12.96 2.42
N GLY A 10 -1.14 -13.01 2.01
CA GLY A 10 -0.32 -11.82 1.77
C GLY A 10 -0.89 -10.92 0.68
N TYR A 11 -1.27 -11.50 -0.46
CA TYR A 11 -1.88 -10.76 -1.57
C TYR A 11 -3.27 -10.20 -1.23
N LEU A 12 -4.08 -10.97 -0.50
CA LEU A 12 -5.36 -10.47 -0.01
C LEU A 12 -5.17 -9.27 0.92
N GLY A 13 -4.20 -9.35 1.84
CA GLY A 13 -3.83 -8.25 2.73
C GLY A 13 -3.36 -7.00 1.96
N ALA A 14 -2.54 -7.18 0.92
CA ALA A 14 -2.09 -6.08 0.05
C ALA A 14 -3.25 -5.41 -0.70
N GLY A 15 -4.16 -6.20 -1.29
CA GLY A 15 -5.31 -5.66 -2.02
C GLY A 15 -6.29 -4.90 -1.12
N LEU A 16 -6.59 -5.45 0.06
CA LEU A 16 -7.44 -4.79 1.05
C LEU A 16 -6.78 -3.52 1.60
N GLY A 17 -5.48 -3.58 1.92
CA GLY A 17 -4.71 -2.42 2.36
C GLY A 17 -4.73 -1.30 1.33
N ALA A 18 -4.54 -1.62 0.04
CA ALA A 18 -4.56 -0.64 -1.03
C ALA A 18 -5.91 0.07 -1.14
N GLY A 19 -7.02 -0.68 -1.11
CA GLY A 19 -8.37 -0.12 -1.12
C GLY A 19 -8.62 0.83 0.05
N MET A 20 -8.21 0.44 1.26
CA MET A 20 -8.37 1.27 2.46
C MET A 20 -7.56 2.57 2.39
N VAL A 21 -6.32 2.53 1.88
CA VAL A 21 -5.48 3.72 1.70
C VAL A 21 -6.14 4.69 0.72
N VAL A 22 -6.62 4.20 -0.43
CA VAL A 22 -7.29 5.05 -1.44
C VAL A 22 -8.54 5.70 -0.85
N ILE A 23 -9.40 4.91 -0.19
CA ILE A 23 -10.62 5.45 0.43
C ILE A 23 -10.28 6.52 1.47
N GLY A 24 -9.31 6.25 2.34
CA GLY A 24 -8.88 7.20 3.37
C GLY A 24 -8.36 8.51 2.78
N ALA A 25 -7.48 8.43 1.78
CA ALA A 25 -6.89 9.60 1.12
C ALA A 25 -7.95 10.43 0.38
N THR A 26 -8.79 9.79 -0.44
CA THR A 26 -9.83 10.49 -1.22
C THR A 26 -10.85 11.18 -0.31
N LEU A 27 -11.28 10.54 0.79
CA LEU A 27 -12.19 11.16 1.75
C LEU A 27 -11.57 12.37 2.47
N ALA A 28 -10.29 12.29 2.85
CA ALA A 28 -9.59 13.40 3.48
C ALA A 28 -9.44 14.59 2.52
N ILE A 29 -9.05 14.34 1.26
CA ILE A 29 -8.92 15.37 0.22
C ILE A 29 -10.28 16.01 -0.08
N ALA A 30 -11.34 15.20 -0.25
CA ALA A 30 -12.68 15.71 -0.52
C ALA A 30 -13.16 16.67 0.57
N LYS A 31 -12.89 16.35 1.85
CA LYS A 31 -13.20 17.24 2.98
C LYS A 31 -12.38 18.53 2.95
N ALA A 32 -11.09 18.45 2.67
CA ALA A 32 -10.23 19.63 2.57
C ALA A 32 -10.68 20.58 1.46
N VAL A 33 -11.00 20.03 0.28
CA VAL A 33 -11.50 20.79 -0.87
C VAL A 33 -12.87 21.40 -0.57
N ALA A 34 -13.80 20.63 0.01
CA ALA A 34 -15.13 21.15 0.37
C ALA A 34 -15.03 22.34 1.35
N ALA A 35 -14.20 22.22 2.39
CA ALA A 35 -13.98 23.29 3.36
C ALA A 35 -13.34 24.52 2.72
N ALA A 36 -12.41 24.34 1.78
CA ALA A 36 -11.81 25.44 1.04
C ALA A 36 -12.82 26.16 0.14
N VAL A 37 -13.67 25.43 -0.58
CA VAL A 37 -14.73 26.00 -1.43
C VAL A 37 -15.72 26.80 -0.59
N GLU A 38 -16.15 26.27 0.55
CA GLU A 38 -17.03 26.98 1.49
C GLU A 38 -16.35 28.24 2.06
N GLY A 39 -15.06 28.14 2.39
CA GLY A 39 -14.25 29.28 2.83
C GLY A 39 -14.17 30.39 1.78
N THR A 40 -13.84 30.04 0.54
CA THR A 40 -13.77 30.99 -0.59
C THR A 40 -15.13 31.63 -0.85
N ALA A 41 -16.24 30.88 -0.72
CA ALA A 41 -17.58 31.43 -0.90
C ALA A 41 -17.93 32.49 0.17
N ARG A 42 -17.44 32.31 1.41
CA ARG A 42 -17.64 33.28 2.50
C ARG A 42 -16.70 34.47 2.44
N GLN A 43 -15.46 34.27 1.98
CA GLN A 43 -14.40 35.28 1.94
C GLN A 43 -13.64 35.20 0.62
N PRO A 44 -14.22 35.71 -0.48
CA PRO A 44 -13.60 35.67 -1.80
C PRO A 44 -12.27 36.43 -1.85
N GLU A 45 -12.11 37.47 -1.03
CA GLU A 45 -10.86 38.24 -0.87
C GLU A 45 -9.70 37.40 -0.32
N ALA A 46 -9.99 36.28 0.35
CA ALA A 46 -9.00 35.39 0.93
C ALA A 46 -8.69 34.15 0.07
N ASP A 47 -9.25 34.04 -1.15
CA ASP A 47 -9.18 32.84 -1.99
C ASP A 47 -7.75 32.29 -2.16
N ALA A 48 -6.79 33.17 -2.49
CA ALA A 48 -5.40 32.76 -2.68
C ALA A 48 -4.78 32.15 -1.41
N LYS A 49 -5.09 32.72 -0.24
CA LYS A 49 -4.59 32.22 1.06
C LYS A 49 -5.24 30.90 1.43
N ILE A 50 -6.56 30.77 1.20
CA ILE A 50 -7.31 29.54 1.46
C ILE A 50 -6.77 28.38 0.61
N LYS A 51 -6.60 28.60 -0.71
CA LYS A 51 -6.06 27.59 -1.63
C LYS A 51 -4.64 27.18 -1.27
N SER A 52 -3.78 28.15 -0.94
CA SER A 52 -2.39 27.87 -0.52
C SER A 52 -2.35 26.99 0.74
N ASN A 53 -3.12 27.33 1.76
CA ASN A 53 -3.20 26.54 2.99
C ASN A 53 -3.79 25.14 2.74
N MET A 54 -4.84 25.04 1.93
CA MET A 54 -5.44 23.76 1.54
C MET A 54 -4.43 22.85 0.82
N GLN A 55 -3.67 23.39 -0.14
CA GLN A 55 -2.69 22.63 -0.91
C GLN A 55 -1.62 22.00 -0.01
N LEU A 56 -1.12 22.71 1.00
CA LEU A 56 -0.18 22.13 1.97
C LEU A 56 -0.74 20.85 2.62
N PHE A 57 -1.99 20.88 3.08
CA PHE A 57 -2.61 19.70 3.69
C PHE A 57 -2.89 18.59 2.68
N ILE A 58 -3.29 18.92 1.44
CA ILE A 58 -3.44 17.94 0.37
C ILE A 58 -2.11 17.25 0.10
N PHE A 59 -0.99 17.98 0.00
CA PHE A 59 0.33 17.37 -0.20
C PHE A 59 0.73 16.44 0.94
N LEU A 60 0.39 16.77 2.19
CA LEU A 60 0.62 15.88 3.33
C LEU A 60 -0.23 14.60 3.25
N ILE A 61 -1.49 14.71 2.83
CA ILE A 61 -2.38 13.56 2.64
C ILE A 61 -1.88 12.67 1.48
N GLU A 62 -1.51 13.27 0.35
CA GLU A 62 -0.94 12.56 -0.81
C GLU A 62 0.35 11.82 -0.42
N GLY A 63 1.22 12.47 0.36
CA GLY A 63 2.43 11.83 0.89
C GLY A 63 2.13 10.58 1.70
N LEU A 64 1.13 10.64 2.60
CA LEU A 64 0.69 9.47 3.36
C LEU A 64 0.03 8.40 2.48
N GLY A 65 -0.76 8.82 1.48
CA GLY A 65 -1.37 7.92 0.51
C GLY A 65 -0.33 7.14 -0.30
N ILE A 66 0.71 7.82 -0.79
CA ILE A 66 1.81 7.20 -1.53
C ILE A 66 2.61 6.25 -0.63
N ILE A 67 2.89 6.63 0.62
CA ILE A 67 3.58 5.74 1.57
C ILE A 67 2.74 4.48 1.82
N GLY A 68 1.43 4.64 2.09
CA GLY A 68 0.52 3.52 2.32
C GLY A 68 0.42 2.58 1.11
N LEU A 69 0.23 3.14 -0.09
CA LEU A 69 0.24 2.36 -1.34
C LEU A 69 1.60 1.70 -1.58
N GLY A 70 2.70 2.37 -1.25
CA GLY A 70 4.05 1.81 -1.33
C GLY A 70 4.20 0.54 -0.49
N VAL A 71 3.69 0.53 0.74
CA VAL A 71 3.69 -0.69 1.58
C VAL A 71 2.89 -1.82 0.93
N THR A 72 1.71 -1.51 0.38
CA THR A 72 0.87 -2.52 -0.27
C THR A 72 1.55 -3.10 -1.52
N TYR A 73 2.27 -2.26 -2.26
CA TYR A 73 3.02 -2.66 -3.45
C TYR A 73 4.25 -3.51 -3.11
N VAL A 74 4.95 -3.17 -2.02
CA VAL A 74 6.07 -3.98 -1.50
C VAL A 74 5.60 -5.40 -1.15
N ILE A 75 4.43 -5.54 -0.53
CA ILE A 75 3.85 -6.85 -0.21
C ILE A 75 3.39 -7.57 -1.48
N ALA A 76 2.69 -6.89 -2.38
CA ALA A 76 2.18 -7.49 -3.62
C ALA A 76 3.28 -7.98 -4.55
N LEU A 77 4.41 -7.26 -4.60
CA LEU A 77 5.54 -7.58 -5.49
C LEU A 77 6.70 -8.29 -4.79
N ASN A 78 6.57 -8.60 -3.49
CA ASN A 78 7.64 -9.17 -2.68
C ASN A 78 8.96 -8.36 -2.75
N LEU A 79 8.88 -7.05 -2.88
CA LEU A 79 10.07 -6.18 -3.03
C LEU A 79 10.88 -6.17 -1.74
N GLY A 80 12.07 -6.78 -1.75
CA GLY A 80 12.96 -6.81 -0.58
C GLY A 80 12.48 -7.68 0.58
N LEU A 81 11.37 -8.41 0.42
CA LEU A 81 10.95 -9.43 1.36
C LEU A 81 11.84 -10.65 1.14
N LYS A 82 12.62 -11.05 2.16
CA LYS A 82 13.38 -12.31 2.08
C LYS A 82 12.40 -13.43 1.74
N ALA A 83 12.77 -14.27 0.78
CA ALA A 83 11.98 -15.43 0.41
C ALA A 83 11.53 -16.15 1.69
N ILE A 84 10.22 -16.26 1.88
CA ILE A 84 9.70 -17.11 2.96
C ILE A 84 10.25 -18.50 2.67
N PRO A 85 11.00 -19.11 3.60
CA PRO A 85 11.65 -20.39 3.36
C PRO A 85 10.57 -21.40 2.94
N THR A 86 10.59 -21.73 1.66
CA THR A 86 9.66 -22.67 1.06
C THR A 86 10.11 -24.06 1.48
N SER A 87 9.14 -24.94 1.71
CA SER A 87 9.41 -26.32 2.13
C SER A 87 10.26 -27.12 1.13
N ALA A 88 10.43 -26.60 -0.09
CA ALA A 88 11.30 -27.13 -1.13
C ALA A 88 12.81 -26.92 -0.89
N THR A 89 13.21 -26.15 0.13
CA THR A 89 14.63 -25.90 0.45
C THR A 89 15.25 -26.97 1.36
N ALA A 90 14.51 -28.02 1.72
CA ALA A 90 15.10 -29.24 2.27
C ALA A 90 15.84 -29.96 1.14
N ALA A 91 17.16 -30.06 1.28
CA ALA A 91 18.10 -30.61 0.30
C ALA A 91 17.56 -31.82 -0.50
N PRO A 92 17.93 -31.97 -1.79
CA PRO A 92 17.56 -33.15 -2.56
C PRO A 92 17.99 -34.41 -1.81
N PRO A 93 17.15 -35.48 -1.76
CA PRO A 93 17.56 -36.74 -1.17
C PRO A 93 18.84 -37.17 -1.88
N ALA A 94 19.90 -37.37 -1.10
CA ALA A 94 21.18 -37.87 -1.58
C ALA A 94 20.91 -39.05 -2.52
N ALA A 95 21.45 -38.97 -3.73
CA ALA A 95 21.29 -39.97 -4.77
C ALA A 95 21.46 -41.38 -4.20
N THR A 96 20.38 -42.17 -4.18
CA THR A 96 20.50 -43.63 -4.09
C THR A 96 21.24 -44.07 -5.34
N ALA A 97 22.55 -44.28 -5.17
CA ALA A 97 23.42 -44.89 -6.15
C ALA A 97 22.78 -46.20 -6.63
N GLN A 98 22.45 -46.25 -7.91
CA GLN A 98 22.44 -47.51 -8.63
C GLN A 98 23.85 -48.10 -8.55
N ALA A 99 24.00 -49.22 -7.84
CA ALA A 99 25.13 -50.11 -7.99
C ALA A 99 24.70 -51.55 -7.64
N HIS A 100 24.31 -52.29 -8.67
CA HIS A 100 24.73 -53.66 -8.96
C HIS A 100 25.02 -54.61 -7.77
N HIS A 101 24.11 -55.54 -7.48
CA HIS A 101 24.24 -57.01 -7.61
C HIS A 101 23.14 -57.76 -6.85
#